data_AF-A0AAV5YLP9-F1
#
_entry.id   AF-A0AAV5YLP9-F1
#
_cell.length_a   1.000
_cell.length_b   1.000
_cell.length_c   1.000
_cell.angle_alpha   90.00
_cell.angle_beta   90.00
_cell.angle_gamma   90.00
#
_symmetry.space_group_name_H-M   'P 1'
#
loop_
_entity.id
_entity.type
_entity.pdbx_description
1 polymer ?
#
loop_
_entity_poly.entity_id
_entity_poly.type
_entity_poly.pdbx_seq_one_letter_code
_entity_poly.pdbx_strand_id
1 'polypeptide(L)'
;MEAETRLLDLAAEISALPPIGAVDAALRRLVAAYAPDAPLPRALARGWLASQGNKTALLALSWARERLRLALEEVLVHRATTPGALPGNPETRSRLILAACEAVALEPPSAVADRLRTLLELNGCPVDPV
;
A
#
# COMPACT_ATOMS: atom_id res chain seq x y z
N MET A 1 11.71 13.34 6.79
CA MET A 1 12.04 12.25 7.76
C MET A 1 12.18 10.92 7.01
N GLU A 2 12.89 9.90 7.51
CA GLU A 2 13.08 8.62 6.77
C GLU A 2 11.75 8.00 6.33
N ALA A 3 10.76 7.93 7.22
CA ALA A 3 9.45 7.33 6.91
C ALA A 3 8.68 8.11 5.84
N GLU A 4 8.70 9.44 5.93
CA GLU A 4 8.09 10.34 4.96
C GLU A 4 8.72 10.15 3.57
N THR A 5 10.05 10.15 3.47
CA THR A 5 10.76 9.92 2.21
C THR A 5 10.39 8.58 1.60
N ARG A 6 10.41 7.49 2.38
CA ARG A 6 10.03 6.15 1.89
C ARG A 6 8.60 6.09 1.36
N LEU A 7 7.65 6.74 2.05
CA LEU A 7 6.26 6.80 1.59
C LEU A 7 6.10 7.59 0.30
N LEU A 8 6.81 8.72 0.16
CA LEU A 8 6.77 9.56 -1.03
C LEU A 8 7.45 8.88 -2.23
N ASP A 9 8.58 8.20 -2.01
CA ASP A 9 9.26 7.41 -3.03
C ASP A 9 8.37 6.27 -3.51
N LEU A 10 7.75 5.52 -2.59
CA LEU A 10 6.80 4.47 -2.94
C LEU A 10 5.59 5.03 -3.69
N ALA A 11 5.06 6.20 -3.30
CA ALA A 11 3.98 6.84 -4.02
C ALA A 11 4.38 7.20 -5.46
N ALA A 12 5.59 7.73 -5.65
CA ALA A 12 6.13 8.03 -6.98
C ALA A 12 6.33 6.76 -7.82
N GLU A 13 6.83 5.69 -7.22
CA GLU A 13 6.95 4.38 -7.88
C GLU A 13 5.60 3.84 -8.35
N ILE A 14 4.55 3.94 -7.52
CA ILE A 14 3.19 3.49 -7.86
C ILE A 14 2.61 4.35 -8.98
N SER A 15 2.74 5.68 -8.92
CA SER A 15 2.27 6.59 -9.97
C SER A 15 3.00 6.39 -11.31
N ALA A 16 4.23 5.87 -11.30
CA ALA A 16 4.99 5.58 -12.52
C ALA A 16 4.66 4.23 -13.19
N LEU A 17 3.74 3.45 -12.62
CA LEU A 17 3.37 2.15 -13.18
C LEU A 17 2.64 2.28 -14.53
N PRO A 18 2.95 1.42 -15.52
CA PRO A 18 2.22 1.41 -16.78
C PRO A 18 0.77 0.94 -16.55
N PRO A 19 -0.23 1.46 -17.29
CA PRO A 19 -1.65 1.12 -17.07
C PRO A 19 -1.95 -0.38 -17.13
N ILE A 20 -1.30 -1.10 -18.04
CA ILE A 20 -1.46 -2.55 -18.19
C ILE A 20 -0.75 -3.24 -17.03
N GLY A 21 -1.52 -3.98 -16.21
CA GLY A 21 -0.98 -4.69 -15.05
C GLY A 21 -0.67 -3.81 -13.83
N ALA A 22 -0.99 -2.50 -13.88
CA ALA A 22 -0.67 -1.54 -12.82
C ALA A 22 -1.09 -2.00 -11.42
N VAL A 23 -2.30 -2.55 -11.29
CA VAL A 23 -2.84 -2.98 -9.98
C VAL A 23 -2.07 -4.18 -9.40
N ASP A 24 -1.71 -5.18 -10.21
CA ASP A 24 -0.91 -6.32 -9.72
C ASP A 24 0.46 -5.84 -9.25
N ALA A 25 1.14 -5.03 -10.08
CA ALA A 25 2.45 -4.47 -9.76
C ALA A 25 2.39 -3.58 -8.50
N ALA A 26 1.33 -2.77 -8.36
CA ALA A 26 1.11 -1.92 -7.21
C ALA A 26 0.94 -2.73 -5.92
N LEU A 27 0.12 -3.79 -5.95
CA LEU A 27 -0.10 -4.65 -4.80
C LEU A 27 1.18 -5.38 -4.38
N ARG A 28 1.95 -5.90 -5.33
CA ARG A 28 3.24 -6.54 -5.04
C ARG A 28 4.22 -5.57 -4.38
N ARG A 29 4.33 -4.35 -4.90
CA ARG A 29 5.22 -3.30 -4.32
C ARG A 29 4.77 -2.88 -2.94
N LEU A 30 3.47 -2.62 -2.74
CA LEU A 30 2.93 -2.24 -1.44
C LEU A 30 3.17 -3.34 -0.39
N VAL A 31 2.80 -4.60 -0.70
CA VAL A 31 2.99 -5.70 0.25
C VAL A 31 4.46 -5.93 0.56
N ALA A 32 5.35 -5.84 -0.43
CA ALA A 32 6.79 -5.94 -0.20
C ALA A 32 7.32 -4.79 0.68
N ALA A 33 6.86 -3.56 0.45
CA ALA A 33 7.25 -2.40 1.24
C ALA A 33 6.77 -2.50 2.70
N TYR A 34 5.60 -3.09 2.95
CA TYR A 34 5.03 -3.27 4.28
C TYR A 34 5.35 -4.64 4.91
N ALA A 35 6.14 -5.50 4.28
CA ALA A 35 6.52 -6.78 4.85
C ALA A 35 7.21 -6.60 6.23
N PRO A 36 7.08 -7.56 7.17
CA PRO A 36 7.55 -7.39 8.55
C PRO A 36 9.04 -7.02 8.67
N ASP A 37 9.87 -7.56 7.78
CA ASP A 37 11.32 -7.32 7.75
C ASP A 37 11.72 -6.10 6.89
N ALA A 38 10.76 -5.49 6.19
CA ALA A 38 11.02 -4.35 5.34
C ALA A 38 11.40 -3.10 6.17
N PRO A 39 12.16 -2.15 5.61
CA PRO A 39 12.54 -0.94 6.34
C PRO A 39 11.38 0.01 6.68
N LEU A 40 10.33 0.05 5.86
CA LEU A 40 9.25 1.04 5.97
C LEU A 40 8.46 0.92 7.29
N PRO A 41 7.96 -0.26 7.73
CA PRO A 41 7.26 -0.38 9.01
C PRO A 41 8.04 0.18 10.20
N ARG A 42 9.35 -0.14 10.28
CA ARG A 42 10.22 0.37 11.35
C ARG A 42 10.41 1.88 11.24
N ALA A 43 10.60 2.41 10.04
CA ALA A 43 10.70 3.85 9.82
C ALA A 43 9.40 4.58 10.22
N LEU A 44 8.23 4.01 9.92
CA LEU A 44 6.92 4.57 10.30
C LEU A 44 6.74 4.60 11.82
N ALA A 45 7.05 3.50 12.52
CA ALA A 45 6.98 3.45 13.97
C ALA A 45 7.90 4.52 14.62
N ARG A 46 9.14 4.65 14.13
CA ARG A 46 10.08 5.69 14.61
C ARG A 46 9.58 7.10 14.29
N GLY A 47 9.07 7.32 13.08
CA GLY A 47 8.53 8.62 12.65
C GLY A 47 7.32 9.04 13.48
N TRP A 48 6.41 8.10 13.77
CA TRP A 48 5.26 8.35 14.63
C TRP A 48 5.66 8.75 16.04
N LEU A 49 6.59 8.01 16.67
CA LEU A 49 7.10 8.32 18.00
C LEU A 49 7.83 9.68 18.03
N ALA A 50 8.65 9.97 17.02
CA ALA A 50 9.36 11.24 16.91
C ALA A 50 8.44 12.44 16.63
N SER A 51 7.26 12.22 16.06
CA SER A 51 6.28 13.27 15.76
C SER A 51 5.42 13.69 16.96
N GLN A 52 5.50 12.97 18.09
CA GLN A 52 4.72 13.28 19.29
C GLN A 52 5.04 14.70 19.79
N GLY A 53 4.01 15.54 19.91
CA GLY A 53 4.16 16.96 20.28
C GLY A 53 4.63 17.89 19.16
N ASN A 54 4.94 17.37 17.96
CA ASN A 54 5.33 18.16 16.78
C ASN A 54 4.28 18.05 15.67
N LYS A 55 3.36 19.03 15.61
CA LYS A 55 2.25 19.06 14.64
C LYS A 55 2.73 19.06 13.18
N THR A 56 3.83 19.75 12.88
CA THR A 56 4.38 19.81 11.52
C THR A 56 4.89 18.44 11.07
N ALA A 57 5.61 17.74 11.94
CA ALA A 57 6.10 16.39 11.65
C ALA A 57 4.94 15.40 11.48
N LEU A 58 3.92 15.47 12.34
CA LEU A 58 2.73 14.61 12.22
C LEU A 58 1.97 14.87 10.91
N LEU A 59 1.82 16.14 10.52
CA LEU A 59 1.18 16.52 9.27
C LEU A 59 1.97 16.01 8.05
N ALA A 60 3.29 16.17 8.05
CA ALA A 60 4.16 15.69 6.97
C ALA A 60 4.04 14.16 6.79
N LEU A 61 4.08 13.41 7.90
CA LEU A 61 3.92 11.95 7.86
C LEU A 61 2.52 11.53 7.37
N SER A 62 1.47 12.18 7.87
CA SER A 62 0.09 11.92 7.44
C SER A 62 -0.13 12.24 5.97
N TRP A 63 0.47 13.33 5.49
CA TRP A 63 0.42 13.71 4.08
C TRP A 63 1.15 12.72 3.19
N ALA A 64 2.33 12.26 3.58
CA ALA A 64 3.07 11.25 2.81
C ALA A 64 2.27 9.94 2.68
N ARG A 65 1.59 9.51 3.74
CA ARG A 65 0.70 8.33 3.70
C ARG A 65 -0.50 8.57 2.76
N GLU A 66 -1.08 9.77 2.79
CA GLU A 66 -2.19 10.12 1.90
C GLU A 66 -1.75 10.21 0.43
N ARG A 67 -0.54 10.70 0.15
CA ARG A 67 0.06 10.68 -1.20
C ARG A 67 0.15 9.27 -1.77
N LEU A 68 0.56 8.30 -0.96
CA LEU A 68 0.59 6.89 -1.35
C LEU A 68 -0.82 6.35 -1.65
N ARG A 69 -1.81 6.69 -0.81
CA ARG A 69 -3.21 6.32 -1.03
C ARG A 69 -3.77 6.88 -2.34
N LEU A 70 -3.50 8.15 -2.63
CA LEU A 70 -3.94 8.83 -3.85
C LEU A 70 -3.30 8.20 -5.10
N ALA A 71 -2.00 7.87 -5.05
CA ALA A 71 -1.32 7.17 -6.14
C ALA A 71 -1.96 5.79 -6.42
N LEU A 72 -2.31 5.06 -5.36
CA LEU A 72 -3.04 3.80 -5.50
C LEU A 72 -4.46 4.00 -6.05
N GLU A 73 -5.18 5.03 -5.61
CA GLU A 73 -6.51 5.36 -6.13
C GLU A 73 -6.48 5.59 -7.64
N GLU A 74 -5.51 6.36 -8.14
CA GLU A 74 -5.33 6.64 -9.56
C GLU A 74 -5.10 5.35 -10.37
N VAL A 75 -4.28 4.44 -9.84
CA VAL A 75 -4.08 3.10 -10.44
C VAL A 75 -5.38 2.29 -10.49
N LEU A 76 -6.29 2.46 -9.52
CA LEU A 76 -7.56 1.75 -9.46
C LEU A 76 -8.65 2.36 -10.38
N VAL A 77 -8.60 3.66 -10.68
CA VAL A 77 -9.57 4.34 -11.55
C VAL A 77 -9.66 3.68 -12.92
N HIS A 78 -8.53 3.22 -13.45
CA HIS A 78 -8.45 2.64 -14.79
C HIS A 78 -8.84 1.16 -14.87
N ARG A 79 -9.30 0.55 -13.76
CA ARG A 79 -9.65 -0.87 -13.72
C ARG A 79 -11.14 -1.08 -13.50
N ALA A 80 -11.79 -1.73 -14.46
CA ALA A 80 -13.13 -2.27 -14.28
C ALA A 80 -13.15 -3.30 -13.14
N THR A 81 -14.13 -3.21 -12.25
CA THR A 81 -14.32 -4.18 -11.18
C THR A 81 -14.81 -5.50 -11.75
N THR A 82 -14.09 -6.58 -11.43
CA THR A 82 -14.49 -7.95 -11.77
C THR A 82 -15.48 -8.47 -10.71
N PRO A 83 -16.47 -9.30 -11.08
CA PRO A 83 -17.33 -9.96 -10.09
C PRO A 83 -16.48 -10.67 -9.02
N GLY A 84 -16.81 -10.45 -7.74
CA GLY A 84 -16.07 -11.00 -6.59
C GLY A 84 -14.88 -10.15 -6.10
N ALA A 85 -14.50 -9.09 -6.81
CA ALA A 85 -13.51 -8.14 -6.32
C ALA A 85 -14.05 -7.26 -5.17
N LEU A 86 -13.15 -6.61 -4.44
CA LEU A 86 -13.48 -5.65 -3.38
C LEU A 86 -14.50 -4.62 -3.87
N PRO A 87 -15.64 -4.48 -3.17
CA PRO A 87 -16.68 -3.54 -3.56
C PRO A 87 -16.24 -2.09 -3.30
N GLY A 88 -16.94 -1.15 -3.93
CA GLY A 88 -16.79 0.28 -3.71
C GLY A 88 -16.06 1.03 -4.83
N ASN A 89 -16.10 2.35 -4.73
CA ASN A 89 -15.39 3.25 -5.65
C ASN A 89 -13.85 3.17 -5.44
N PRO A 90 -13.03 3.68 -6.37
CA PRO A 90 -11.57 3.65 -6.27
C PRO A 90 -11.03 4.25 -4.95
N GLU A 91 -11.65 5.32 -4.47
CA GLU A 91 -11.32 5.96 -3.18
C GLU A 91 -11.46 4.99 -2.00
N THR A 92 -12.60 4.30 -1.90
CA THR A 92 -12.88 3.33 -0.84
C THR A 92 -11.94 2.13 -0.95
N ARG A 93 -11.75 1.61 -2.16
CA ARG A 93 -10.87 0.46 -2.40
C ARG A 93 -9.42 0.77 -2.05
N SER A 94 -8.90 1.95 -2.41
CA SER A 94 -7.52 2.35 -2.08
C SER A 94 -7.31 2.45 -0.56
N ARG A 95 -8.30 2.92 0.21
CA ARG A 95 -8.26 2.92 1.68
C ARG A 95 -8.17 1.51 2.25
N LEU A 96 -9.05 0.61 1.79
CA LEU A 96 -9.09 -0.78 2.26
C LEU A 96 -7.80 -1.54 1.94
N ILE A 97 -7.29 -1.39 0.71
CA ILE A 97 -6.05 -2.03 0.28
C ILE A 97 -4.85 -1.50 1.06
N LEU A 98 -4.73 -0.18 1.23
CA LEU A 98 -3.63 0.41 1.99
C LEU A 98 -3.66 -0.06 3.45
N ALA A 99 -4.83 -0.08 4.08
CA ALA A 99 -4.98 -0.60 5.45
C ALA A 99 -4.60 -2.09 5.55
N ALA A 100 -4.97 -2.90 4.57
CA ALA A 100 -4.58 -4.31 4.53
C ALA A 100 -3.06 -4.48 4.36
N CYS A 101 -2.42 -3.68 3.52
CA CYS A 101 -0.96 -3.68 3.37
C CYS A 101 -0.27 -3.25 4.68
N GLU A 102 -0.76 -2.22 5.35
CA GLU A 102 -0.25 -1.78 6.66
C GLU A 102 -0.36 -2.88 7.72
N ALA A 103 -1.45 -3.65 7.70
CA ALA A 103 -1.64 -4.78 8.60
C ALA A 103 -0.64 -5.94 8.35
N VAL A 104 -0.12 -6.10 7.13
CA VAL A 104 0.92 -7.11 6.83
C VAL A 104 2.17 -6.92 7.69
N ALA A 105 2.47 -5.68 8.10
CA ALA A 105 3.62 -5.40 8.97
C ALA A 105 3.50 -6.04 10.36
N LEU A 106 2.30 -6.48 10.76
CA LEU A 106 2.01 -7.11 12.04
C LEU A 106 1.92 -8.64 11.97
N GLU A 107 2.12 -9.21 10.78
CA GLU A 107 2.03 -10.65 10.53
C GLU A 107 3.41 -11.32 10.63
N PRO A 108 3.48 -12.66 10.77
CA PRO A 108 4.75 -13.37 10.61
C PRO A 108 5.22 -13.33 9.14
N PRO A 109 6.54 -13.34 8.86
CA PRO A 109 7.06 -13.32 7.48
C PRO A 109 6.49 -14.43 6.58
N SER A 110 6.17 -15.59 7.15
CA SER A 110 5.57 -16.72 6.42
C SER A 110 4.17 -16.43 5.85
N ALA A 111 3.42 -15.49 6.43
CA ALA A 111 2.07 -15.17 5.98
C ALA A 111 2.04 -14.16 4.82
N VAL A 112 3.14 -13.46 4.53
CA VAL A 112 3.18 -12.36 3.54
C VAL A 112 2.74 -12.82 2.15
N ALA A 113 3.19 -14.01 1.72
CA ALA A 113 2.83 -14.58 0.42
C ALA A 113 1.32 -14.89 0.32
N ASP A 114 0.73 -15.44 1.40
CA ASP A 114 -0.70 -15.68 1.48
C ASP A 114 -1.50 -14.37 1.45
N ARG A 115 -1.05 -13.34 2.18
CA ARG A 115 -1.71 -12.02 2.17
C ARG A 115 -1.66 -11.35 0.80
N LEU A 116 -0.52 -11.43 0.10
CA LEU A 116 -0.40 -10.94 -1.27
C LEU A 116 -1.38 -11.67 -2.19
N ARG A 117 -1.42 -13.00 -2.14
CA ARG A 117 -2.37 -13.80 -2.93
C ARG A 117 -3.82 -13.37 -2.69
N THR A 118 -4.25 -13.27 -1.44
CA THR A 118 -5.59 -12.80 -1.10
C THR A 118 -5.87 -11.41 -1.65
N LEU A 119 -4.92 -10.47 -1.56
CA LEU A 119 -5.09 -9.12 -2.10
C LEU A 119 -5.18 -9.11 -3.63
N LEU A 120 -4.45 -9.98 -4.33
CA LEU A 120 -4.54 -10.13 -5.78
C LEU A 120 -5.90 -10.69 -6.21
N GLU A 121 -6.38 -11.74 -5.56
CA GLU A 121 -7.71 -12.35 -5.80
C GLU A 121 -8.83 -11.33 -5.59
N LEU A 122 -8.79 -10.62 -4.46
CA LEU A 122 -9.74 -9.57 -4.12
C LEU A 122 -9.70 -8.34 -5.07
N ASN A 123 -8.71 -8.27 -5.95
CA ASN A 123 -8.62 -7.23 -6.99
C ASN A 123 -8.72 -7.81 -8.40
N GLY A 124 -9.14 -9.08 -8.54
CA GLY A 124 -9.32 -9.77 -9.81
C GLY A 124 -8.02 -9.93 -10.61
N CYS A 125 -6.87 -9.90 -9.95
CA CYS A 125 -5.57 -10.15 -10.58
C CYS A 125 -5.35 -11.67 -10.71
N PRO A 126 -4.75 -12.14 -11.81
CA PRO A 126 -4.40 -13.55 -11.94
C PRO A 126 -3.42 -13.91 -10.82
N VAL A 127 -3.63 -15.06 -10.22
CA VAL A 127 -2.73 -15.65 -9.23
C VAL A 127 -2.19 -16.93 -9.84
N ASP A 128 -0.87 -17.08 -9.85
CA ASP A 128 -0.25 -18.31 -10.32
C ASP A 128 -0.68 -19.47 -9.40
N PRO A 129 -1.12 -20.61 -9.96
CA PRO A 129 -1.39 -21.79 -9.15
C PRO A 129 -0.08 -22.29 -8.51
N VAL A 130 -0.15 -22.58 -7.21
CA VAL A 130 0.93 -23.21 -6.43
C VAL A 130 1.17 -24.63 -6.91
#